data_AF-A0A1H7VT72-F1
#
_entry.id   AF-A0A1H7VT72-F1
#
_cell.length_a   1.000
_cell.length_b   1.000
_cell.length_c   1.000
_cell.angle_alpha   90.00
_cell.angle_beta   90.00
_cell.angle_gamma   90.00
#
_symmetry.space_group_name_H-M   'P 1'
#
loop_
_entity.id
_entity.type
_entity.pdbx_description
1 polymer ?
#
loop_
_entity_poly.entity_id
_entity_poly.type
_entity_poly.pdbx_seq_one_letter_code
_entity_poly.pdbx_strand_id
1 'polypeptide(L)'
;MAAGSYAWMPVSCVNGIYEPELAKYLIENELVDTVDLGKAILADPAFCEAVLNGTPFVKCFGCPNCQYGPGMPHKCPAETKRSRK
;
A
#
# COMPACT_ATOMS: atom_id res chain seq x y z
N MET A 1 11.53 20.91 7.71
CA MET A 1 10.50 21.91 7.39
C MET A 1 9.19 21.14 7.35
N ALA A 2 8.52 21.01 8.49
CA ALA A 2 7.26 20.29 8.59
C ALA A 2 6.18 21.04 7.78
N ALA A 3 5.25 20.28 7.20
CA ALA A 3 4.06 20.82 6.58
C ALA A 3 3.42 21.86 7.51
N GLY A 4 3.03 22.99 6.90
CA GLY A 4 2.72 24.24 7.58
C GLY A 4 1.83 24.10 8.81
N SER A 5 2.22 24.87 9.82
CA SER A 5 1.47 25.24 11.01
C SER A 5 0.03 25.65 10.70
N TYR A 6 -0.91 24.70 10.63
CA TYR A 6 -2.34 24.75 11.00
C TYR A 6 -3.04 23.39 10.71
N ALA A 7 -2.69 22.30 11.39
CA ALA A 7 -3.56 21.11 11.38
C ALA A 7 -3.22 20.14 12.51
N TRP A 8 -4.08 20.08 13.52
CA TRP A 8 -4.18 18.94 14.45
C TRP A 8 -4.89 17.75 13.77
N MET A 9 -4.96 17.74 12.44
CA MET A 9 -5.76 16.83 11.64
C MET A 9 -4.81 15.90 10.89
N PRO A 10 -4.85 14.59 11.16
CA PRO A 10 -3.98 13.62 10.51
C PRO A 10 -4.12 13.66 8.98
N VAL A 11 -2.99 13.61 8.28
CA VAL A 11 -2.89 13.56 6.82
C VAL A 11 -2.55 12.14 6.38
N SER A 12 -3.32 11.61 5.43
CA SER A 12 -3.04 10.34 4.77
C SER A 12 -2.74 10.54 3.29
N CYS A 13 -1.89 9.69 2.71
CA CYS A 13 -1.57 9.68 1.29
C CYS A 13 -1.78 8.32 0.63
N VAL A 14 -2.32 8.38 -0.59
CA VAL A 14 -2.38 7.28 -1.56
C VAL A 14 -1.59 7.70 -2.80
N ASN A 15 -0.76 6.83 -3.37
CA ASN A 15 -0.28 7.00 -4.75
C ASN A 15 0.55 5.79 -5.25
N GLY A 16 -0.03 4.58 -5.26
CA GLY A 16 0.70 3.41 -5.73
C GLY A 16 1.94 3.07 -4.89
N ILE A 17 1.79 3.15 -3.56
CA ILE A 17 2.85 2.85 -2.60
C ILE A 17 3.03 1.33 -2.56
N TYR A 18 3.98 0.83 -3.36
CA TYR A 18 4.26 -0.61 -3.49
C TYR A 18 5.65 -1.00 -3.00
N GLU A 19 6.50 0.00 -2.72
CA GLU A 19 7.84 -0.19 -2.19
C GLU A 19 7.84 0.16 -0.69
N PRO A 20 8.41 -0.69 0.18
CA PRO A 20 8.60 -0.38 1.59
C PRO A 20 9.34 0.95 1.80
N GLU A 21 10.34 1.23 0.97
CA GLU A 21 11.19 2.43 1.05
C GLU A 21 10.37 3.70 0.82
N LEU A 22 9.39 3.66 -0.08
CA LEU A 22 8.51 4.82 -0.34
C LEU A 22 7.58 5.07 0.85
N ALA A 23 7.01 4.02 1.44
CA ALA A 23 6.17 4.15 2.64
C ALA A 23 6.97 4.74 3.81
N LYS A 24 8.18 4.22 4.05
CA LYS A 24 9.10 4.69 5.09
C LYS A 24 9.51 6.14 4.85
N TYR A 25 9.91 6.48 3.63
CA TYR A 25 10.30 7.85 3.27
C TYR A 25 9.21 8.87 3.59
N LEU A 26 7.95 8.58 3.23
CA LEU A 26 6.82 9.49 3.48
C LEU A 26 6.60 9.77 4.98
N ILE A 27 6.71 8.73 5.81
CA ILE A 27 6.51 8.83 7.27
C ILE A 27 7.74 9.47 7.94
N GLU A 28 8.94 8.96 7.65
CA GLU A 28 10.20 9.38 8.29
C GLU A 28 10.57 10.84 7.97
N ASN A 29 10.08 11.39 6.86
CA ASN A 29 10.31 12.79 6.47
C ASN A 29 9.13 13.72 6.84
N GLU A 30 8.21 13.26 7.70
CA GLU A 30 7.07 14.06 8.19
C GLU A 30 6.20 14.64 7.05
N LEU A 31 6.07 13.89 5.94
CA LEU A 31 5.25 14.32 4.81
C LEU A 31 3.78 13.95 4.99
N VAL A 32 3.50 12.89 5.76
CA VAL A 32 2.16 12.35 6.07
C VAL A 32 2.19 11.67 7.44
N ASP A 33 1.04 11.58 8.09
CA ASP A 33 0.87 10.81 9.35
C ASP A 33 0.63 9.32 9.07
N THR A 34 -0.02 9.01 7.95
CA THR A 34 -0.37 7.65 7.55
C THR A 34 -0.26 7.46 6.03
N VAL A 35 -0.12 6.21 5.61
CA VAL A 35 -0.16 5.80 4.19
C VAL A 35 -1.31 4.83 3.98
N ASP A 36 -2.11 5.09 2.96
CA ASP A 36 -3.28 4.26 2.63
C ASP A 36 -2.95 3.30 1.48
N LEU A 37 -3.20 2.03 1.73
CA LEU A 37 -2.79 0.93 0.86
C LEU A 37 -4.00 0.18 0.30
N GLY A 38 -4.42 0.52 -0.92
CA GLY A 38 -5.46 -0.23 -1.63
C GLY A 38 -4.88 -1.40 -2.43
N LYS A 39 -4.29 -1.08 -3.59
CA LYS A 39 -3.77 -2.10 -4.53
C LYS A 39 -2.63 -2.97 -3.97
N ALA A 40 -1.87 -2.48 -2.99
CA ALA A 40 -0.85 -3.26 -2.32
C ALA A 40 -1.47 -4.40 -1.49
N ILE A 41 -2.50 -4.09 -0.69
CA ILE A 41 -3.23 -5.07 0.12
C ILE A 41 -4.01 -6.06 -0.75
N LEU A 42 -4.55 -5.60 -1.89
CA LEU A 42 -5.16 -6.51 -2.88
C LEU A 42 -4.14 -7.42 -3.56
N ALA A 43 -2.87 -7.04 -3.65
CA ALA A 43 -1.83 -7.90 -4.21
C ALA A 43 -1.36 -8.93 -3.18
N ASP A 44 -1.18 -8.49 -1.94
CA ASP A 44 -0.77 -9.32 -0.82
C ASP A 44 -1.29 -8.74 0.51
N PRO A 45 -2.21 -9.41 1.21
CA PRO A 45 -2.68 -8.98 2.52
C PRO A 45 -1.56 -8.88 3.58
N ALA A 46 -0.45 -9.60 3.40
CA ALA A 46 0.69 -9.57 4.31
C ALA A 46 1.64 -8.38 4.07
N PHE A 47 1.35 -7.48 3.12
CA PHE A 47 2.24 -6.37 2.75
C PHE A 47 2.72 -5.55 3.95
N CYS A 48 1.83 -5.15 4.86
CA CYS A 48 2.22 -4.35 6.02
C CYS A 48 3.17 -5.10 6.96
N GLU A 49 2.88 -6.37 7.24
CA GLU A 49 3.76 -7.22 8.05
C GLU A 49 5.12 -7.39 7.39
N ALA A 50 5.14 -7.57 6.07
CA ALA A 50 6.37 -7.72 5.30
C ALA A 50 7.23 -6.45 5.29
N VAL A 51 6.61 -5.28 5.22
CA VAL A 51 7.31 -3.98 5.33
C VAL A 51 7.97 -3.81 6.71
N LEU A 52 7.28 -4.22 7.78
CA LEU A 52 7.77 -4.11 9.16
C LEU A 52 8.88 -5.12 9.45
N ASN A 53 8.72 -6.37 9.00
CA ASN A 53 9.62 -7.48 9.32
C ASN A 53 10.73 -7.69 8.28
N GLY A 54 10.68 -6.96 7.16
CA GLY A 54 11.63 -7.14 6.05
C GLY A 54 11.48 -8.50 5.35
N THR A 55 10.28 -9.08 5.35
CA THR A 55 10.04 -10.40 4.73
C THR A 55 9.58 -10.24 3.27
N PRO A 56 9.70 -11.30 2.44
CA PRO A 56 9.20 -11.26 1.07
C PRO A 56 7.67 -11.13 1.00
N PHE A 57 7.18 -10.39 0.01
CA PHE A 57 5.75 -10.25 -0.31
C PHE A 57 5.53 -10.22 -1.82
N VAL A 58 4.29 -10.44 -2.26
CA VAL A 58 3.93 -10.29 -3.68
C VAL A 58 3.56 -8.85 -3.98
N LYS A 59 4.42 -8.18 -4.75
CA LYS A 59 4.21 -6.79 -5.14
C LYS A 59 3.06 -6.62 -6.14
N CYS A 60 2.34 -5.51 -6.02
CA CYS A 60 1.37 -5.08 -7.03
C CYS A 60 2.04 -4.84 -8.39
N PHE A 61 1.40 -5.27 -9.48
CA PHE A 61 1.92 -5.09 -10.84
C PHE A 61 1.53 -3.76 -11.50
N GLY A 62 0.84 -2.86 -10.79
CA GLY A 62 0.41 -1.58 -11.34
C GLY A 62 -0.64 -1.68 -12.46
N CYS A 63 -1.32 -2.83 -12.58
CA CYS A 63 -2.32 -3.03 -13.62
C CYS A 63 -3.54 -2.10 -13.46
N PRO A 64 -4.25 -1.77 -14.58
CA PRO A 64 -5.43 -0.91 -14.54
C PRO A 64 -6.66 -1.64 -13.98
N ASN A 65 -6.80 -2.94 -14.24
CA ASN A 65 -7.97 -3.73 -13.89
C ASN A 65 -7.83 -4.41 -12.52
N CYS A 66 -7.92 -3.62 -11.45
CA CYS A 66 -8.16 -4.16 -10.10
C CYS A 66 -9.64 -3.97 -9.78
N GLN A 67 -10.49 -4.95 -10.12
CA GLN A 67 -11.88 -4.93 -9.67
C GLN A 67 -11.94 -5.57 -8.27
N TYR A 68 -12.10 -4.75 -7.25
CA TYR A 68 -12.47 -5.18 -5.91
C TYR A 68 -13.74 -4.42 -5.52
N GLY A 69 -14.77 -5.18 -5.17
CA GLY A 69 -16.04 -4.66 -4.68
C GLY A 69 -16.73 -5.78 -3.90
N PRO A 70 -17.58 -5.45 -2.91
CA PRO A 70 -18.36 -6.45 -2.18
C PRO A 70 -19.11 -7.37 -3.17
N GLY A 71 -18.92 -8.69 -3.04
CA GLY A 71 -19.57 -9.68 -3.90
C GLY A 71 -18.95 -9.88 -5.29
N MET A 72 -17.86 -9.18 -5.64
CA MET A 72 -17.16 -9.36 -6.92
C MET A 72 -15.99 -10.33 -6.78
N PRO A 73 -15.75 -11.23 -7.75
CA PRO A 73 -14.57 -12.09 -7.75
C PRO A 73 -13.28 -11.28 -7.75
N HIS A 74 -12.29 -11.75 -7.00
CA HIS A 74 -10.99 -11.10 -6.93
C HIS A 74 -10.25 -11.24 -8.27
N LYS A 75 -10.02 -10.13 -8.98
CA LYS A 75 -9.37 -10.12 -10.32
C LYS A 75 -7.92 -9.65 -10.32
N CYS A 76 -7.31 -9.42 -9.15
CA CYS A 76 -5.92 -8.97 -9.08
C CYS A 76 -4.98 -10.04 -9.66
N PRO A 77 -4.18 -9.71 -10.70
CA PRO A 77 -3.22 -10.65 -11.27
C PRO A 77 -2.11 -11.04 -10.29
N ALA A 78 -1.70 -10.12 -9.42
CA ALA A 78 -0.71 -10.39 -8.38
C ALA A 78 -1.24 -11.41 -7.36
N GLU A 79 -2.49 -11.25 -6.92
CA GLU A 79 -3.10 -12.24 -6.03
C GLU A 79 -3.27 -13.59 -6.72
N THR A 80 -3.71 -13.59 -7.98
CA THR A 80 -3.84 -14.85 -8.74
C THR A 80 -2.50 -15.58 -8.86
N LYS A 81 -1.39 -14.85 -8.96
CA LYS A 81 -0.04 -15.41 -8.96
C LYS A 81 0.35 -15.94 -7.57
N ARG A 82 -0.03 -15.23 -6.50
CA ARG A 82 0.24 -15.61 -5.10
C ARG A 82 -0.53 -16.88 -4.72
N SER A 83 -1.82 -16.96 -5.04
CA SER A 83 -2.72 -18.06 -4.68
C SER A 83 -2.45 -19.37 -5.42
N ARG A 84 -1.61 -19.35 -6.46
CA ARG A 84 -1.23 -20.53 -7.25
C ARG A 84 0.10 -21.15 -6.84
N LYS A 85 0.81 -20.54 -5.89
CA LYS A 85 1.99 -21.13 -5.24
C LYS A 85 1.54 -22.01 -4.08
#